data_AF-A0A8X8C3E4-F1
#
_entry.id   AF-A0A8X8C3E4-F1
#
_cell.length_a   1.000
_cell.length_b   1.000
_cell.length_c   1.000
_cell.angle_alpha   90.00
_cell.angle_beta   90.00
_cell.angle_gamma   90.00
#
_symmetry.space_group_name_H-M   'P 1'
#
loop_
_entity.id
_entity.type
_entity.pdbx_description
1 polymer ?
#
loop_
_entity_poly.entity_id
_entity_poly.type
_entity_poly.pdbx_seq_one_letter_code
_entity_poly.pdbx_strand_id
1 'polypeptide(L)'
;MATELVCLHRPISLTHKLFRNPLPKVIQATPLTLKLRCSVSTENVSFTETETEARRSANYEPNSWDYDYLLSSDTDESIEVYKDKAKKLEAEVRREINNEKAEFLTLLELIDNVQRLGLGYRFESDIRRALDRFVSSGGFDGVTKTSLHATALGFRLLRQHGFEVSQDLCNAFLQEAKWLYNKSTPTFDDYFGNAWKSSSGPLQLVFAYFAVVQNIKKEEIENLQKYHDIISRPSHIFRLCNDLASASAEIARGETANSVSCYMRTKGISEELATESVMNLIDETWKKMNKEKLGGSLFAKPFVETAINLARQSHCTYHNGDAHTSPDELTRKRVLSVITEPILPFER
;
A
#
# COMPACT_ATOMS: atom_id res chain seq x y z
N MET A 1 -1.48 -6.69 72.96
CA MET A 1 -2.63 -7.25 73.70
C MET A 1 -3.76 -7.43 72.72
N ALA A 2 -3.95 -8.67 72.31
CA ALA A 2 -5.02 -9.13 71.45
C ALA A 2 -6.33 -9.21 72.23
N THR A 3 -7.47 -9.17 71.53
CA THR A 3 -8.71 -9.74 72.03
C THR A 3 -9.38 -10.45 70.85
N GLU A 4 -9.41 -11.78 70.97
CA GLU A 4 -10.11 -12.73 70.12
C GLU A 4 -11.62 -12.65 70.36
N LEU A 5 -12.44 -13.07 69.38
CA LEU A 5 -13.47 -14.11 69.60
C LEU A 5 -14.05 -14.64 68.26
N VAL A 6 -13.77 -15.92 67.97
CA VAL A 6 -14.73 -17.02 67.73
C VAL A 6 -15.72 -16.98 66.53
N CYS A 7 -15.43 -17.85 65.56
CA CYS A 7 -16.23 -18.96 64.98
C CYS A 7 -17.68 -18.83 64.42
N LEU A 8 -17.84 -19.50 63.25
CA LEU A 8 -18.83 -20.56 62.92
C LEU A 8 -20.29 -20.19 62.49
N HIS A 9 -20.64 -20.35 61.20
CA HIS A 9 -21.51 -21.42 60.63
C HIS A 9 -22.02 -21.16 59.18
N ARG A 10 -21.62 -22.05 58.27
CA ARG A 10 -22.33 -22.82 57.20
C ARG A 10 -23.72 -22.42 56.61
N PRO A 11 -24.07 -22.99 55.43
CA PRO A 11 -24.84 -22.37 54.35
C PRO A 11 -26.33 -22.71 54.34
N ILE A 12 -27.10 -21.98 53.52
CA ILE A 12 -28.45 -22.39 53.13
C ILE A 12 -28.50 -22.43 51.59
N SER A 13 -28.56 -23.66 51.08
CA SER A 13 -29.09 -23.96 49.74
C SER A 13 -30.61 -23.82 49.78
N LEU A 14 -31.21 -23.30 48.71
CA LEU A 14 -32.53 -23.77 48.25
C LEU A 14 -32.69 -23.47 46.76
N THR A 15 -32.75 -24.55 46.00
CA THR A 15 -33.18 -24.68 44.61
C THR A 15 -34.60 -24.16 44.40
N HIS A 16 -34.94 -23.65 43.21
CA HIS A 16 -36.11 -24.16 42.47
C HIS A 16 -36.26 -23.58 41.03
N LYS A 17 -36.31 -24.55 40.09
CA LYS A 17 -37.18 -24.67 38.89
C LYS A 17 -37.13 -23.63 37.76
N LEU A 18 -36.48 -24.10 36.70
CA LEU A 18 -36.75 -23.91 35.28
C LEU A 18 -38.25 -23.74 34.93
N PHE A 19 -38.57 -22.66 34.22
CA PHE A 19 -39.69 -22.60 33.27
C PHE A 19 -39.16 -22.10 31.92
N ARG A 20 -39.14 -23.01 30.93
CA ARG A 20 -38.93 -22.67 29.52
C ARG A 20 -40.21 -22.02 28.98
N ASN A 21 -40.12 -20.80 28.46
CA ASN A 21 -41.09 -20.28 27.50
C ASN A 21 -40.48 -20.30 26.09
N PRO A 22 -41.24 -20.60 25.03
CA PRO A 22 -40.73 -20.63 23.66
C PRO A 22 -40.52 -19.21 23.12
N LEU A 23 -39.43 -19.01 22.37
CA LEU A 23 -39.13 -17.78 21.63
C LEU A 23 -40.24 -17.44 20.61
N PRO A 24 -40.60 -16.16 20.43
CA PRO A 24 -41.49 -15.75 19.35
C PRO A 24 -40.81 -15.89 17.98
N LYS A 25 -41.59 -16.28 16.98
CA LYS A 25 -41.15 -16.47 15.58
C LYS A 25 -40.59 -15.17 15.01
N VAL A 26 -39.33 -15.24 14.54
CA VAL A 26 -38.68 -14.19 13.75
C VAL A 26 -39.45 -14.00 12.44
N ILE A 27 -39.96 -12.79 12.22
CA ILE A 27 -40.47 -12.36 10.92
C ILE A 27 -39.25 -12.20 10.01
N GLN A 28 -39.14 -13.03 8.97
CA GLN A 28 -38.12 -12.91 7.94
C GLN A 28 -38.32 -11.58 7.19
N ALA A 29 -37.38 -10.65 7.36
CA ALA A 29 -37.25 -9.51 6.46
C ALA A 29 -36.67 -10.01 5.14
N THR A 30 -37.37 -9.75 4.04
CA THR A 30 -36.91 -10.01 2.68
C THR A 30 -35.71 -9.11 2.36
N PRO A 31 -34.58 -9.66 1.86
CA PRO A 31 -33.45 -8.82 1.48
C PRO A 31 -33.79 -8.05 0.20
N LEU A 32 -33.73 -6.71 0.27
CA LEU A 32 -33.66 -5.86 -0.91
C LEU A 32 -32.35 -6.19 -1.66
N THR A 33 -32.48 -6.89 -2.77
CA THR A 33 -31.36 -7.23 -3.66
C THR A 33 -31.01 -6.00 -4.49
N LEU A 34 -30.03 -5.22 -4.05
CA LEU A 34 -29.42 -4.19 -4.89
C LEU A 34 -28.49 -4.89 -5.89
N LYS A 35 -28.98 -5.10 -7.12
CA LYS A 35 -28.16 -5.56 -8.24
C LYS A 35 -27.26 -4.41 -8.70
N LEU A 36 -26.06 -4.32 -8.15
CA LEU A 36 -24.97 -3.54 -8.75
C LEU A 36 -24.52 -4.25 -10.04
N ARG A 37 -24.92 -3.74 -11.21
CA ARG A 37 -24.31 -4.12 -12.48
C ARG A 37 -22.97 -3.41 -12.61
N CYS A 38 -21.88 -4.12 -12.33
CA CYS A 38 -20.56 -3.73 -12.78
C CYS A 38 -20.49 -3.97 -14.29
N SER A 39 -20.30 -2.91 -15.08
CA SER A 39 -20.08 -3.02 -16.52
C SER A 39 -18.62 -3.39 -16.77
N VAL A 40 -18.28 -4.65 -16.54
CA VAL A 40 -17.02 -5.22 -17.03
C VAL A 40 -17.19 -5.44 -18.52
N SER A 41 -16.32 -4.86 -19.33
CA SER A 41 -16.13 -5.28 -20.72
C SER A 41 -15.64 -6.73 -20.70
N THR A 42 -16.56 -7.68 -20.87
CA THR A 42 -16.24 -9.09 -21.02
C THR A 42 -15.67 -9.30 -22.41
N GLU A 43 -14.35 -9.22 -22.55
CA GLU A 43 -13.69 -10.05 -23.54
C GLU A 43 -13.80 -11.49 -23.02
N ASN A 44 -14.46 -12.35 -23.79
CA ASN A 44 -14.67 -13.76 -23.46
C ASN A 44 -13.32 -14.49 -23.44
N VAL A 45 -12.69 -14.55 -22.27
CA VAL A 45 -11.60 -15.50 -22.01
C VAL A 45 -12.26 -16.79 -21.56
N SER A 46 -12.24 -17.80 -22.43
CA SER A 46 -12.66 -19.16 -22.09
C SER A 46 -11.64 -19.77 -21.13
N PHE A 47 -12.00 -19.87 -19.85
CA PHE A 47 -11.23 -20.61 -18.86
C PHE A 47 -11.58 -22.09 -18.93
N THR A 48 -10.61 -22.93 -19.28
CA THR A 48 -10.69 -24.37 -19.02
C THR A 48 -10.25 -24.62 -17.58
N GLU A 49 -11.12 -25.23 -16.77
CA GLU A 49 -10.78 -25.69 -15.42
C GLU A 49 -9.70 -26.77 -15.51
N THR A 50 -8.48 -26.45 -15.10
CA THR A 50 -7.44 -27.44 -14.81
C THR A 50 -6.98 -27.28 -13.37
N GLU A 51 -6.93 -28.43 -12.69
CA GLU A 51 -6.35 -28.81 -11.40
C GLU A 51 -6.00 -27.70 -10.38
N THR A 52 -6.48 -27.89 -9.15
CA THR A 52 -6.21 -27.05 -7.98
C THR A 52 -4.71 -26.91 -7.68
N GLU A 53 -4.04 -25.95 -8.32
CA GLU A 53 -2.72 -25.48 -7.91
C GLU A 53 -2.83 -24.85 -6.52
N ALA A 54 -2.09 -25.38 -5.55
CA ALA A 54 -1.95 -24.74 -4.24
C ALA A 54 -1.44 -23.30 -4.42
N ARG A 55 -2.05 -22.34 -3.71
CA ARG A 55 -1.67 -20.92 -3.79
C ARG A 55 -0.18 -20.77 -3.44
N ARG A 56 0.62 -20.28 -4.40
CA ARG A 56 2.04 -19.98 -4.20
C ARG A 56 2.18 -18.92 -3.09
N SER A 57 2.96 -19.25 -2.06
CA SER A 57 3.34 -18.35 -0.98
C SER A 57 4.80 -17.93 -1.21
N ALA A 58 5.10 -16.64 -1.05
CA ALA A 58 6.47 -16.14 -1.06
C ALA A 58 7.23 -16.47 0.24
N ASN A 59 6.56 -17.06 1.24
CA ASN A 59 7.11 -17.44 2.55
C ASN A 59 7.82 -16.26 3.25
N TYR A 60 7.17 -15.09 3.26
CA TYR A 60 7.63 -13.96 4.05
C TYR A 60 7.60 -14.28 5.54
N GLU A 61 8.63 -13.84 6.26
CA GLU A 61 8.72 -14.00 7.72
C GLU A 61 7.61 -13.21 8.44
N PRO A 62 7.04 -13.75 9.53
CA PRO A 62 5.96 -13.10 10.27
C PRO A 62 6.42 -11.88 11.07
N ASN A 63 5.45 -11.01 11.37
CA ASN A 63 5.57 -9.84 12.23
C ASN A 63 5.74 -10.27 13.71
N SER A 64 6.35 -9.43 14.55
CA SER A 64 6.81 -9.81 15.90
C SER A 64 5.78 -9.77 17.04
N TRP A 65 4.47 -9.66 16.81
CA TRP A 65 3.48 -9.55 17.89
C TRP A 65 2.09 -10.16 17.58
N ASP A 66 1.42 -10.65 18.64
CA ASP A 66 0.27 -11.56 18.62
C ASP A 66 -1.03 -10.93 19.16
N TYR A 67 -2.18 -11.28 18.57
CA TYR A 67 -3.48 -10.60 18.66
C TYR A 67 -4.50 -11.29 19.59
N ASP A 68 -4.18 -12.45 20.17
CA ASP A 68 -5.12 -13.32 20.89
C ASP A 68 -5.69 -12.77 22.21
N TYR A 69 -5.27 -11.57 22.65
CA TYR A 69 -5.73 -10.95 23.90
C TYR A 69 -7.04 -10.15 23.76
N LEU A 70 -7.47 -9.79 22.55
CA LEU A 70 -8.47 -8.73 22.32
C LEU A 70 -9.94 -9.19 22.33
N LEU A 71 -10.23 -10.49 22.44
CA LEU A 71 -11.53 -11.04 21.99
C LEU A 71 -12.28 -11.89 23.04
N SER A 72 -12.30 -11.52 24.33
CA SER A 72 -13.22 -12.17 25.29
C SER A 72 -14.11 -11.20 26.08
N SER A 73 -15.39 -11.17 25.69
CA SER A 73 -16.60 -11.39 26.52
C SER A 73 -17.77 -10.47 26.18
N ASP A 74 -18.94 -11.11 26.07
CA ASP A 74 -20.28 -10.55 25.92
C ASP A 74 -20.85 -9.99 27.25
N THR A 75 -21.79 -9.04 27.18
CA THR A 75 -23.09 -9.11 27.91
C THR A 75 -24.07 -7.98 27.54
N ASP A 76 -25.35 -8.33 27.57
CA ASP A 76 -26.57 -7.56 27.31
C ASP A 76 -27.18 -6.98 28.62
N GLU A 77 -28.16 -6.05 28.50
CA GLU A 77 -29.09 -5.47 29.50
C GLU A 77 -28.91 -3.98 29.89
N SER A 78 -29.05 -3.01 28.95
CA SER A 78 -29.03 -1.58 29.33
C SER A 78 -29.60 -0.56 28.31
N ILE A 79 -30.60 -0.96 27.52
CA ILE A 79 -30.97 -0.31 26.26
C ILE A 79 -31.37 1.19 26.36
N GLU A 80 -31.96 1.69 27.45
CA GLU A 80 -32.47 3.08 27.50
C GLU A 80 -31.41 4.13 27.92
N VAL A 81 -30.59 3.83 28.94
CA VAL A 81 -29.42 4.67 29.30
C VAL A 81 -28.41 4.71 28.14
N TYR A 82 -28.37 3.63 27.36
CA TYR A 82 -27.47 3.51 26.21
C TYR A 82 -27.94 4.30 25.00
N LYS A 83 -29.23 4.65 24.87
CA LYS A 83 -29.70 5.52 23.78
C LYS A 83 -29.12 6.93 23.88
N ASP A 84 -29.19 7.54 25.06
CA ASP A 84 -28.66 8.89 25.25
C ASP A 84 -27.14 8.90 25.22
N LYS A 85 -26.51 7.86 25.78
CA LYS A 85 -25.07 7.64 25.65
C LYS A 85 -24.64 7.45 24.18
N ALA A 86 -25.39 6.67 23.40
CA ALA A 86 -25.12 6.43 21.98
C ALA A 86 -25.28 7.72 21.17
N LYS A 87 -26.33 8.52 21.40
CA LYS A 87 -26.49 9.84 20.74
C LYS A 87 -25.32 10.78 21.04
N LYS A 88 -24.87 10.81 22.30
CA LYS A 88 -23.72 11.63 22.71
C LYS A 88 -22.43 11.17 22.02
N LEU A 89 -22.17 9.87 22.01
CA LEU A 89 -21.00 9.28 21.36
C LEU A 89 -21.06 9.44 19.83
N GLU A 90 -22.25 9.34 19.22
CA GLU A 90 -22.44 9.58 17.80
C GLU A 90 -22.07 11.02 17.41
N ALA A 91 -22.49 12.02 18.21
CA ALA A 91 -22.12 13.41 17.99
C ALA A 91 -20.60 13.65 18.12
N GLU A 92 -19.96 12.94 19.05
CA GLU A 92 -18.52 12.99 19.26
C GLU A 92 -17.75 12.38 18.10
N VAL A 93 -18.10 11.17 17.66
CA VAL A 93 -17.48 10.52 16.47
C VAL A 93 -17.67 11.40 15.23
N ARG A 94 -18.86 11.99 15.04
CA ARG A 94 -19.13 12.93 13.94
C ARG A 94 -18.20 14.14 13.98
N ARG A 95 -17.94 14.70 15.16
CA ARG A 95 -17.00 15.81 15.34
C ARG A 95 -15.57 15.41 14.99
N GLU A 96 -15.13 14.21 15.41
CA GLU A 96 -13.78 13.72 15.10
C GLU A 96 -13.59 13.46 13.61
N ILE A 97 -14.57 12.85 12.92
CA ILE A 97 -14.51 12.67 11.45
C ILE A 97 -14.45 14.01 10.72
N ASN A 98 -15.16 15.02 11.21
CA ASN A 98 -15.18 16.35 10.60
C ASN A 98 -14.03 17.26 11.10
N ASN A 99 -13.12 16.78 11.96
CA ASN A 99 -12.04 17.60 12.48
C ASN A 99 -11.10 18.03 11.34
N GLU A 100 -11.01 19.34 11.09
CA GLU A 100 -10.19 19.92 10.02
C GLU A 100 -8.69 19.94 10.34
N LYS A 101 -8.33 19.77 11.63
CA LYS A 101 -6.95 19.82 12.09
C LYS A 101 -6.33 18.43 12.27
N ALA A 102 -7.11 17.37 12.05
CA ALA A 102 -6.64 15.99 12.21
C ALA A 102 -5.60 15.66 11.14
N GLU A 103 -4.57 14.91 11.55
CA GLU A 103 -3.60 14.33 10.63
C GLU A 103 -4.28 13.28 9.73
N PHE A 104 -3.94 13.25 8.44
CA PHE A 104 -4.74 12.53 7.46
C PHE A 104 -4.70 11.01 7.64
N LEU A 105 -3.56 10.42 8.02
CA LEU A 105 -3.51 8.99 8.30
C LEU A 105 -4.43 8.66 9.48
N THR A 106 -4.33 9.41 10.57
CA THR A 106 -5.20 9.25 11.74
C THR A 106 -6.69 9.36 11.36
N LEU A 107 -7.04 10.30 10.48
CA LEU A 107 -8.41 10.46 9.98
C LEU A 107 -8.87 9.26 9.14
N LEU A 108 -8.03 8.74 8.25
CA LEU A 108 -8.35 7.57 7.43
C LEU A 108 -8.49 6.31 8.28
N GLU A 109 -7.65 6.13 9.31
CA GLU A 109 -7.77 5.03 10.26
C GLU A 109 -9.04 5.12 11.09
N LEU A 110 -9.42 6.33 11.52
CA LEU A 110 -10.70 6.57 12.19
C LEU A 110 -11.87 6.16 11.27
N ILE A 111 -11.86 6.59 10.01
CA ILE A 111 -12.89 6.23 9.02
C ILE A 111 -12.94 4.70 8.83
N ASP A 112 -11.78 4.06 8.71
CA ASP A 112 -11.68 2.62 8.56
C ASP A 112 -12.29 1.88 9.75
N ASN A 113 -11.92 2.28 10.96
CA ASN A 113 -12.44 1.71 12.20
C ASN A 113 -13.95 1.90 12.30
N VAL A 114 -14.47 3.09 12.00
CA VAL A 114 -15.92 3.37 11.98
C VAL A 114 -16.65 2.46 10.98
N GLN A 115 -16.08 2.23 9.80
CA GLN A 115 -16.65 1.32 8.82
C GLN A 115 -16.57 -0.15 9.25
N ARG A 116 -15.42 -0.61 9.76
CA ARG A 116 -15.20 -2.00 10.21
C ARG A 116 -16.01 -2.37 11.45
N LEU A 117 -16.30 -1.39 12.32
CA LEU A 117 -17.22 -1.53 13.45
C LEU A 117 -18.71 -1.55 13.02
N GLY A 118 -19.00 -1.46 11.72
CA GLY A 118 -20.37 -1.50 11.20
C GLY A 118 -21.16 -0.20 11.40
N LEU A 119 -20.49 0.91 11.74
CA LEU A 119 -21.13 2.20 11.99
C LEU A 119 -21.12 3.14 10.76
N GLY A 120 -20.45 2.76 9.68
CA GLY A 120 -20.24 3.61 8.49
C GLY A 120 -21.52 4.21 7.90
N TYR A 121 -22.65 3.47 7.93
CA TYR A 121 -23.94 3.93 7.40
C TYR A 121 -24.50 5.17 8.14
N ARG A 122 -24.09 5.42 9.39
CA ARG A 122 -24.55 6.59 10.17
C ARG A 122 -23.78 7.87 9.85
N PHE A 123 -22.61 7.74 9.26
CA PHE A 123 -21.67 8.83 9.02
C PHE A 123 -21.32 8.97 7.53
N GLU A 124 -22.11 8.40 6.63
CA GLU A 124 -21.80 8.33 5.19
C GLU A 124 -21.49 9.72 4.60
N SER A 125 -22.31 10.72 4.93
CA SER A 125 -22.11 12.10 4.46
C SER A 125 -20.86 12.77 5.03
N ASP A 126 -20.46 12.41 6.25
CA ASP A 126 -19.30 12.97 6.94
C ASP A 126 -18.02 12.32 6.41
N ILE A 127 -18.05 10.99 6.21
CA ILE A 127 -16.96 10.23 5.61
C ILE A 127 -16.71 10.74 4.20
N ARG A 128 -17.75 10.90 3.37
CA ARG A 128 -17.59 11.42 2.01
C ARG A 128 -16.98 12.83 2.01
N ARG A 129 -17.42 13.71 2.91
CA ARG A 129 -16.90 15.07 3.05
C ARG A 129 -15.44 15.09 3.53
N ALA A 130 -15.10 14.21 4.47
CA ALA A 130 -13.73 14.04 4.95
C ALA A 130 -12.81 13.54 3.84
N LEU A 131 -13.27 12.58 3.01
CA LEU A 131 -12.55 12.09 1.84
C LEU A 131 -12.44 13.15 0.73
N ASP A 132 -13.49 13.94 0.48
CA ASP A 132 -13.45 15.08 -0.47
C ASP A 132 -12.38 16.09 -0.06
N ARG A 133 -12.35 16.45 1.22
CA ARG A 133 -11.32 17.33 1.80
C ARG A 133 -9.94 16.73 1.64
N PHE A 134 -9.80 15.44 1.96
CA PHE A 134 -8.55 14.70 1.84
C PHE A 134 -8.02 14.69 0.40
N VAL A 135 -8.86 14.51 -0.61
CA VAL A 135 -8.44 14.60 -2.01
C VAL A 135 -8.11 16.05 -2.38
N SER A 136 -9.00 16.99 -2.04
CA SER A 136 -8.88 18.40 -2.42
C SER A 136 -7.66 19.10 -1.81
N SER A 137 -7.21 18.66 -0.63
CA SER A 137 -6.01 19.17 0.03
C SER A 137 -4.72 18.54 -0.48
N GLY A 138 -4.77 17.66 -1.48
CA GLY A 138 -3.63 16.81 -1.87
C GLY A 138 -3.23 15.83 -0.77
N GLY A 139 -4.15 15.47 0.12
CA GLY A 139 -3.92 14.55 1.23
C GLY A 139 -3.62 13.13 0.75
N PHE A 140 -4.24 12.69 -0.37
CA PHE A 140 -3.83 11.45 -1.03
C PHE A 140 -2.37 11.51 -1.47
N ASP A 141 -1.88 12.69 -1.85
CA ASP A 141 -0.47 12.92 -2.18
C ASP A 141 0.47 13.07 -0.98
N GLY A 142 -0.08 13.31 0.22
CA GLY A 142 0.65 13.40 1.48
C GLY A 142 0.78 12.06 2.20
N VAL A 143 -0.32 11.31 2.30
CA VAL A 143 -0.45 10.02 3.02
C VAL A 143 0.32 8.91 2.33
N THR A 144 0.48 8.99 1.01
CA THR A 144 1.19 7.98 0.24
C THR A 144 2.72 8.04 0.35
N LYS A 145 3.24 9.08 1.00
CA LYS A 145 4.66 9.28 1.32
C LYS A 145 5.07 8.63 2.64
N THR A 146 4.12 8.39 3.53
CA THR A 146 4.43 8.11 4.94
C THR A 146 4.44 6.62 5.27
N SER A 147 3.63 5.81 4.58
CA SER A 147 3.58 4.36 4.80
C SER A 147 2.81 3.65 3.69
N LEU A 148 3.22 2.41 3.36
CA LEU A 148 2.46 1.52 2.47
C LEU A 148 1.01 1.30 2.98
N HIS A 149 0.84 1.22 4.30
CA HIS A 149 -0.47 1.11 4.95
C HIS A 149 -1.35 2.32 4.64
N ALA A 150 -0.80 3.52 4.78
CA ALA A 150 -1.46 4.78 4.53
C ALA A 150 -1.94 4.90 3.06
N THR A 151 -1.07 4.54 2.11
CA THR A 151 -1.39 4.45 0.67
C THR A 151 -2.53 3.48 0.38
N ALA A 152 -2.41 2.24 0.85
CA ALA A 152 -3.39 1.20 0.58
C ALA A 152 -4.76 1.54 1.20
N LEU A 153 -4.74 2.12 2.41
CA LEU A 153 -5.93 2.56 3.13
C LEU A 153 -6.63 3.71 2.39
N GLY A 154 -5.89 4.76 2.02
CA GLY A 154 -6.42 5.87 1.24
C GLY A 154 -6.99 5.41 -0.10
N PHE A 155 -6.27 4.55 -0.82
CA PHE A 155 -6.71 4.02 -2.12
C PHE A 155 -8.03 3.26 -2.00
N ARG A 156 -8.12 2.37 -1.01
CA ARG A 156 -9.33 1.58 -0.75
C ARG A 156 -10.51 2.46 -0.38
N LEU A 157 -10.35 3.38 0.57
CA LEU A 157 -11.45 4.23 1.05
C LEU A 157 -11.95 5.16 -0.06
N LEU A 158 -11.04 5.76 -0.84
CA LEU A 158 -11.42 6.61 -1.96
C LEU A 158 -12.20 5.83 -3.04
N ARG A 159 -11.70 4.67 -3.47
CA ARG A 159 -12.40 3.81 -4.44
C ARG A 159 -13.78 3.37 -3.93
N GLN A 160 -13.89 3.01 -2.65
CA GLN A 160 -15.14 2.57 -2.04
C GLN A 160 -16.21 3.66 -2.06
N HIS A 161 -15.82 4.92 -1.92
CA HIS A 161 -16.72 6.08 -1.94
C HIS A 161 -16.88 6.73 -3.32
N GLY A 162 -16.41 6.06 -4.38
CA GLY A 162 -16.62 6.47 -5.77
C GLY A 162 -15.69 7.58 -6.26
N PHE A 163 -14.58 7.82 -5.55
CA PHE A 163 -13.55 8.75 -6.01
C PHE A 163 -12.69 8.12 -7.12
N GLU A 164 -12.35 8.94 -8.11
CA GLU A 164 -11.42 8.55 -9.16
C GLU A 164 -9.98 8.62 -8.61
N VAL A 165 -9.34 7.45 -8.53
CA VAL A 165 -7.93 7.31 -8.17
C VAL A 165 -7.24 6.68 -9.37
N SER A 166 -6.09 7.23 -9.80
CA SER A 166 -5.37 6.72 -10.98
C SER A 166 -5.16 5.22 -10.84
N GLN A 167 -5.72 4.48 -11.80
CA GLN A 167 -5.64 3.02 -11.86
C GLN A 167 -4.37 2.56 -12.55
N ASP A 168 -3.54 3.46 -13.08
CA ASP A 168 -2.41 3.15 -13.96
C ASP A 168 -1.41 2.22 -13.29
N LEU A 169 -1.14 2.43 -12.00
CA LEU A 169 -0.28 1.55 -11.23
C LEU A 169 -0.92 0.17 -11.02
N CYS A 170 -2.21 0.11 -10.67
CA CYS A 170 -2.93 -1.15 -10.51
C CYS A 170 -3.03 -1.93 -11.83
N ASN A 171 -3.23 -1.23 -12.95
CA ASN A 171 -3.24 -1.79 -14.29
C ASN A 171 -1.86 -2.32 -14.65
N ALA A 172 -0.78 -1.61 -14.30
CA ALA A 172 0.58 -2.06 -14.54
C ALA A 172 0.91 -3.33 -13.74
N PHE A 173 0.53 -3.40 -12.47
CA PHE A 173 0.65 -4.62 -11.67
C PHE A 173 -0.20 -5.77 -12.20
N LEU A 174 -1.44 -5.49 -12.60
CA LEU A 174 -2.31 -6.50 -13.20
C LEU A 174 -1.71 -7.03 -14.50
N GLN A 175 -1.07 -6.18 -15.30
CA GLN A 175 -0.42 -6.59 -16.54
C GLN A 175 0.76 -7.53 -16.28
N GLU A 176 1.59 -7.25 -15.26
CA GLU A 176 2.65 -8.18 -14.84
C GLU A 176 2.08 -9.49 -14.32
N ALA A 177 1.02 -9.45 -13.51
CA ALA A 177 0.35 -10.65 -13.02
C ALA A 177 -0.23 -11.50 -14.16
N LYS A 178 -0.80 -10.86 -15.20
CA LYS A 178 -1.28 -11.54 -16.41
C LYS A 178 -0.13 -12.21 -17.16
N TRP A 179 1.00 -11.53 -17.35
CA TRP A 179 2.16 -12.13 -18.00
C TRP A 179 2.70 -13.33 -17.21
N LEU A 180 2.81 -13.20 -15.89
CA LEU A 180 3.25 -14.27 -15.01
C LEU A 180 2.30 -15.48 -15.03
N TYR A 181 0.99 -15.24 -14.90
CA TYR A 181 -0.03 -16.29 -14.86
C TYR A 181 -0.12 -17.05 -16.19
N ASN A 182 -0.20 -16.32 -17.31
CA ASN A 182 -0.28 -16.91 -18.64
C ASN A 182 1.07 -17.43 -19.17
N LYS A 183 2.16 -17.30 -18.38
CA LYS A 183 3.55 -17.54 -18.82
C LYS A 183 3.87 -16.81 -20.13
N SER A 184 3.26 -15.65 -20.32
CA SER A 184 3.43 -14.85 -21.53
C SER A 184 4.78 -14.16 -21.52
N THR A 185 5.33 -14.03 -22.71
CA THR A 185 6.70 -13.58 -22.94
C THR A 185 6.68 -12.28 -23.75
N PRO A 186 6.41 -11.12 -23.10
CA PRO A 186 6.30 -9.83 -23.80
C PRO A 186 7.60 -9.44 -24.53
N THR A 187 7.54 -8.56 -25.52
CA THR A 187 8.77 -7.97 -26.04
C THR A 187 9.45 -7.12 -24.96
N PHE A 188 10.75 -6.83 -25.10
CA PHE A 188 11.43 -5.93 -24.17
C PHE A 188 10.73 -4.57 -24.07
N ASP A 189 10.31 -3.99 -25.18
CA ASP A 189 9.66 -2.67 -25.20
C ASP A 189 8.28 -2.69 -24.51
N ASP A 190 7.48 -3.74 -24.74
CA ASP A 190 6.18 -3.91 -24.07
C ASP A 190 6.34 -4.12 -22.57
N TYR A 191 7.25 -5.01 -22.18
CA TYR A 191 7.55 -5.26 -20.77
C TYR A 191 8.04 -3.99 -20.11
N PHE A 192 9.09 -3.38 -20.66
CA PHE A 192 9.74 -2.24 -20.05
C PHE A 192 8.80 -1.05 -19.97
N GLY A 193 7.99 -0.79 -21.01
CA GLY A 193 6.98 0.26 -21.05
C GLY A 193 5.93 0.18 -19.94
N ASN A 194 5.70 -1.02 -19.40
CA ASN A 194 4.87 -1.24 -18.22
C ASN A 194 5.69 -1.26 -16.92
N ALA A 195 6.85 -1.92 -16.95
CA ALA A 195 7.65 -2.26 -15.77
C ALA A 195 8.17 -1.03 -15.02
N TRP A 196 8.55 0.05 -15.72
CA TRP A 196 8.99 1.27 -15.04
C TRP A 196 7.84 2.00 -14.32
N LYS A 197 6.57 1.73 -14.67
CA LYS A 197 5.40 2.24 -13.95
C LYS A 197 5.09 1.38 -12.74
N SER A 198 5.07 0.06 -12.92
CA SER A 198 4.84 -0.93 -11.84
C SER A 198 5.93 -0.92 -10.77
N SER A 199 7.13 -0.40 -11.07
CA SER A 199 8.17 -0.19 -10.04
C SER A 199 7.75 0.79 -8.94
N SER A 200 6.66 1.54 -9.13
CA SER A 200 6.19 2.65 -8.30
C SER A 200 7.06 3.91 -8.32
N GLY A 201 8.18 3.93 -9.07
CA GLY A 201 9.06 5.10 -9.17
C GLY A 201 8.34 6.41 -9.53
N PRO A 202 7.46 6.45 -10.55
CA PRO A 202 6.78 7.68 -10.92
C PRO A 202 5.83 8.15 -9.82
N LEU A 203 5.16 7.19 -9.17
CA LEU A 203 4.25 7.45 -8.06
C LEU A 203 5.02 8.06 -6.87
N GLN A 204 6.15 7.47 -6.48
CA GLN A 204 7.01 8.00 -5.41
C GLN A 204 7.47 9.43 -5.71
N LEU A 205 7.79 9.75 -6.97
CA LEU A 205 8.26 11.08 -7.35
C LEU A 205 7.14 12.12 -7.46
N VAL A 206 5.95 11.76 -7.97
CA VAL A 206 4.77 12.61 -7.91
C VAL A 206 4.50 13.02 -6.48
N PHE A 207 4.57 12.06 -5.56
CA PHE A 207 4.45 12.36 -4.15
C PHE A 207 5.58 13.28 -3.70
N ALA A 208 6.85 12.90 -3.88
CA ALA A 208 7.98 13.71 -3.45
C ALA A 208 7.90 15.17 -3.94
N TYR A 209 7.38 15.43 -5.14
CA TYR A 209 7.11 16.78 -5.64
C TYR A 209 6.29 17.62 -4.66
N PHE A 210 5.12 17.13 -4.23
CA PHE A 210 4.25 17.84 -3.31
C PHE A 210 4.83 18.00 -1.89
N ALA A 211 5.85 17.23 -1.51
CA ALA A 211 6.56 17.39 -0.23
C ALA A 211 7.73 18.37 -0.32
N VAL A 212 8.37 18.46 -1.49
CA VAL A 212 9.58 19.26 -1.70
C VAL A 212 9.25 20.67 -2.21
N VAL A 213 8.18 20.83 -2.99
CA VAL A 213 7.83 22.08 -3.65
C VAL A 213 6.78 22.85 -2.85
N GLN A 214 7.13 24.06 -2.41
CA GLN A 214 6.22 24.94 -1.66
C GLN A 214 5.16 25.59 -2.55
N ASN A 215 5.56 26.05 -3.74
CA ASN A 215 4.68 26.76 -4.68
C ASN A 215 4.36 25.87 -5.86
N ILE A 216 3.30 25.08 -5.72
CA ILE A 216 2.86 24.12 -6.73
C ILE A 216 2.29 24.86 -7.94
N LYS A 217 2.71 24.46 -9.14
CA LYS A 217 2.18 25.00 -10.40
C LYS A 217 1.34 23.95 -11.11
N LYS A 218 0.19 24.36 -11.63
CA LYS A 218 -0.72 23.48 -12.38
C LYS A 218 -0.02 22.82 -13.57
N GLU A 219 0.76 23.58 -14.33
CA GLU A 219 1.53 23.08 -15.47
C GLU A 219 2.54 21.99 -15.07
N GLU A 220 3.19 22.12 -13.91
CA GLU A 220 4.11 21.11 -13.38
C GLU A 220 3.35 19.82 -13.04
N ILE A 221 2.19 19.92 -12.37
CA ILE A 221 1.34 18.76 -12.04
C ILE A 221 0.85 18.05 -13.31
N GLU A 222 0.37 18.80 -14.31
CA GLU A 222 -0.12 18.23 -15.57
C GLU A 222 1.00 17.47 -16.32
N ASN A 223 2.25 17.96 -16.24
CA ASN A 223 3.41 17.26 -16.79
C ASN A 223 3.76 16.00 -15.98
N LEU A 224 3.65 16.03 -14.65
CA LEU A 224 3.86 14.86 -13.79
C LEU A 224 2.81 13.77 -14.07
N GLN A 225 1.54 14.13 -14.24
CA GLN A 225 0.47 13.18 -14.61
C GLN A 225 0.72 12.50 -15.96
N LYS A 226 1.40 13.19 -16.89
CA LYS A 226 1.81 12.66 -18.20
C LYS A 226 3.12 11.89 -18.14
N TYR A 227 3.65 11.60 -16.95
CA TYR A 227 4.94 10.95 -16.74
C TYR A 227 6.10 11.67 -17.44
N HIS A 228 6.18 13.00 -17.24
CA HIS A 228 7.30 13.80 -17.74
C HIS A 228 8.65 13.12 -17.47
N ASP A 229 9.60 13.35 -18.36
CA ASP A 229 10.96 12.79 -18.34
C ASP A 229 11.66 12.89 -16.97
N ILE A 230 11.32 13.93 -16.20
CA ILE A 230 11.86 14.14 -14.86
C ILE A 230 11.50 13.01 -13.89
N ILE A 231 10.35 12.34 -14.05
CA ILE A 231 9.94 11.21 -13.22
C ILE A 231 10.04 9.86 -13.92
N SER A 232 9.90 9.81 -15.26
CA SER A 232 10.02 8.54 -15.98
C SER A 232 11.47 8.05 -16.06
N ARG A 233 12.43 8.93 -16.34
CA ARG A 233 13.86 8.56 -16.47
C ARG A 233 14.48 7.97 -15.18
N PRO A 234 14.33 8.56 -14.00
CA PRO A 234 14.81 7.90 -12.77
C PRO A 234 14.04 6.60 -12.48
N SER A 235 12.76 6.49 -12.88
CA SER A 235 11.98 5.27 -12.72
C SER A 235 12.43 4.14 -13.67
N HIS A 236 12.94 4.49 -14.85
CA HIS A 236 13.63 3.55 -15.74
C HIS A 236 14.85 2.96 -15.04
N ILE A 237 15.72 3.81 -14.47
CA ILE A 237 16.90 3.33 -13.75
C ILE A 237 16.49 2.49 -12.55
N PHE A 238 15.48 2.91 -11.79
CA PHE A 238 14.96 2.13 -10.67
C PHE A 238 14.55 0.72 -11.09
N ARG A 239 13.70 0.60 -12.12
CA ARG A 239 13.29 -0.70 -12.64
C ARG A 239 14.49 -1.53 -13.13
N LEU A 240 15.40 -0.95 -13.91
CA LEU A 240 16.54 -1.70 -14.47
C LEU A 240 17.49 -2.18 -13.37
N CYS A 241 17.78 -1.36 -12.36
CA CYS A 241 18.59 -1.78 -11.20
C CYS A 241 17.92 -2.92 -10.43
N ASN A 242 16.60 -2.82 -10.20
CA ASN A 242 15.84 -3.87 -9.52
C ASN A 242 15.87 -5.18 -10.31
N ASP A 243 15.58 -5.14 -11.61
CA ASP A 243 15.54 -6.33 -12.46
C ASP A 243 16.92 -6.98 -12.62
N LEU A 244 18.00 -6.19 -12.70
CA LEU A 244 19.38 -6.70 -12.73
C LEU A 244 19.72 -7.50 -11.47
N ALA A 245 19.28 -7.03 -10.31
CA ALA A 245 19.58 -7.67 -9.03
C ALA A 245 18.89 -9.03 -8.86
N SER A 246 17.76 -9.25 -9.52
CA SER A 246 16.98 -10.49 -9.43
C SER A 246 17.07 -11.38 -10.68
N ALA A 247 17.63 -10.88 -11.78
CA ALA A 247 17.64 -11.52 -13.10
C ALA A 247 18.08 -12.99 -13.06
N SER A 248 19.28 -13.30 -12.56
CA SER A 248 19.79 -14.68 -12.59
C SER A 248 18.94 -15.64 -11.75
N ALA A 249 18.41 -15.17 -10.62
CA ALA A 249 17.53 -15.99 -9.77
C ALA A 249 16.17 -16.24 -10.43
N GLU A 250 15.60 -15.22 -11.10
CA GLU A 250 14.35 -15.32 -11.85
C GLU A 250 14.49 -16.23 -13.08
N ILE A 251 15.57 -16.08 -13.86
CA ILE A 251 15.88 -16.92 -15.02
C ILE A 251 16.04 -18.38 -14.59
N ALA A 252 16.78 -18.65 -13.50
CA ALA A 252 16.94 -20.01 -12.97
C ALA A 252 15.62 -20.65 -12.51
N ARG A 253 14.65 -19.84 -12.07
CA ARG A 253 13.28 -20.30 -11.71
C ARG A 253 12.35 -20.43 -12.92
N GLY A 254 12.82 -20.08 -14.13
CA GLY A 254 12.02 -20.11 -15.36
C GLY A 254 11.05 -18.93 -15.50
N GLU A 255 11.27 -17.84 -14.75
CA GLU A 255 10.50 -16.60 -14.89
C GLU A 255 10.95 -15.83 -16.14
N THR A 256 9.98 -15.20 -16.83
CA THR A 256 10.20 -14.63 -18.16
C THR A 256 9.86 -13.15 -18.28
N ALA A 257 9.35 -12.56 -17.19
CA ALA A 257 8.92 -11.17 -17.08
C ALA A 257 9.94 -10.36 -16.25
N ASN A 258 11.13 -10.20 -16.80
CA ASN A 258 12.25 -9.42 -16.27
C ASN A 258 12.93 -8.68 -17.43
N SER A 259 13.49 -7.49 -17.21
CA SER A 259 14.17 -6.69 -18.25
C SER A 259 15.25 -7.50 -18.98
N VAL A 260 16.13 -8.20 -18.24
CA VAL A 260 17.23 -8.99 -18.81
C VAL A 260 16.67 -10.16 -19.61
N SER A 261 15.75 -10.94 -19.02
CA SER A 261 15.11 -12.09 -19.68
C SER A 261 14.34 -11.69 -20.95
N CYS A 262 13.61 -10.57 -20.92
CA CYS A 262 12.91 -10.04 -22.08
C CYS A 262 13.88 -9.56 -23.16
N TYR A 263 15.00 -8.92 -22.78
CA TYR A 263 16.01 -8.45 -23.73
C TYR A 263 16.75 -9.61 -24.41
N MET A 264 17.18 -10.62 -23.64
CA MET A 264 17.77 -11.87 -24.14
C MET A 264 16.89 -12.49 -25.23
N ARG A 265 15.60 -12.66 -24.93
CA ARG A 265 14.63 -13.27 -25.84
C ARG A 265 14.38 -12.41 -27.08
N THR A 266 14.19 -11.10 -26.89
CA THR A 266 13.87 -10.17 -27.99
C THR A 266 15.02 -10.07 -28.99
N LYS A 267 16.27 -10.17 -28.52
CA LYS A 267 17.47 -10.05 -29.37
C LYS A 267 18.12 -11.39 -29.73
N GLY A 268 17.74 -12.49 -29.08
CA GLY A 268 18.34 -13.81 -29.27
C GLY A 268 19.79 -13.88 -28.77
N ILE A 269 20.11 -13.24 -27.65
CA ILE A 269 21.47 -13.14 -27.08
C ILE A 269 21.58 -13.79 -25.70
N SER A 270 22.81 -14.01 -25.21
CA SER A 270 23.07 -14.60 -23.89
C SER A 270 22.70 -13.67 -22.73
N GLU A 271 22.64 -14.24 -21.52
CA GLU A 271 22.34 -13.49 -20.29
C GLU A 271 23.38 -12.41 -20.02
N GLU A 272 24.65 -12.71 -20.26
CA GLU A 272 25.76 -11.79 -20.05
C GLU A 272 25.66 -10.58 -21.00
N LEU A 273 25.38 -10.82 -22.28
CA LEU A 273 25.22 -9.76 -23.28
C LEU A 273 23.96 -8.92 -23.06
N ALA A 274 22.88 -9.54 -22.60
CA ALA A 274 21.66 -8.82 -22.24
C ALA A 274 21.86 -7.97 -20.98
N THR A 275 22.58 -8.50 -19.99
CA THR A 275 22.96 -7.78 -18.76
C THR A 275 23.79 -6.54 -19.11
N GLU A 276 24.81 -6.69 -19.96
CA GLU A 276 25.63 -5.57 -20.45
C GLU A 276 24.76 -4.54 -21.21
N SER A 277 23.83 -5.00 -22.04
CA SER A 277 22.90 -4.12 -22.76
C SER A 277 22.01 -3.32 -21.82
N VAL A 278 21.51 -3.93 -20.75
CA VAL A 278 20.71 -3.27 -19.71
C VAL A 278 21.54 -2.25 -18.93
N MET A 279 22.80 -2.57 -18.59
CA MET A 279 23.72 -1.62 -17.97
C MET A 279 23.98 -0.40 -18.86
N ASN A 280 24.20 -0.62 -20.16
CA ASN A 280 24.34 0.47 -21.13
C ASN A 280 23.07 1.33 -21.21
N LEU A 281 21.87 0.74 -21.10
CA LEU A 281 20.62 1.49 -21.07
C LEU A 281 20.50 2.39 -19.82
N ILE A 282 21.03 1.95 -18.67
CA ILE A 282 21.13 2.77 -17.46
C ILE A 282 22.06 3.97 -17.72
N ASP A 283 23.23 3.76 -18.32
CA ASP A 283 24.19 4.83 -18.63
C ASP A 283 23.62 5.86 -19.60
N GLU A 284 22.94 5.40 -20.65
CA GLU A 284 22.26 6.29 -21.60
C GLU A 284 21.12 7.08 -20.92
N THR A 285 20.42 6.47 -19.98
CA THR A 285 19.37 7.16 -19.21
C THR A 285 19.97 8.21 -18.28
N TRP A 286 21.11 7.93 -17.64
CA TRP A 286 21.86 8.90 -16.84
C TRP A 286 22.31 10.11 -17.66
N LYS A 287 22.82 9.91 -18.88
CA LYS A 287 23.20 11.03 -19.78
C LYS A 287 22.01 11.96 -20.04
N LYS A 288 20.83 11.40 -20.28
CA LYS A 288 19.59 12.17 -20.51
C LYS A 288 19.13 12.91 -19.24
N MET A 289 19.21 12.27 -18.07
CA MET A 289 18.90 12.92 -16.78
C MET A 289 19.88 14.05 -16.43
N ASN A 290 21.17 13.87 -16.73
CA ASN A 290 22.18 14.90 -16.51
C ASN A 290 21.90 16.14 -17.37
N LYS A 291 21.43 15.95 -18.61
CA LYS A 291 20.99 17.07 -19.46
C LYS A 291 19.81 17.84 -18.85
N GLU A 292 18.80 17.12 -18.35
CA GLU A 292 17.63 17.71 -17.67
C GLU A 292 18.06 18.56 -16.46
N LYS A 293 19.10 18.11 -15.72
CA LYS A 293 19.67 18.84 -14.58
C LYS A 293 20.40 20.12 -14.98
N LEU A 294 21.11 20.13 -16.11
CA LEU A 294 22.03 21.20 -16.50
C LEU A 294 21.31 22.50 -16.91
N GLY A 295 20.05 22.45 -17.32
CA GLY A 295 19.25 23.65 -17.56
C GLY A 295 18.04 23.41 -18.47
N GLY A 296 17.05 24.30 -18.39
CA GLY A 296 15.82 24.24 -19.20
C GLY A 296 14.71 23.36 -18.64
N SER A 297 14.87 22.77 -17.45
CA SER A 297 13.78 22.01 -16.82
C SER A 297 12.65 22.92 -16.39
N LEU A 298 11.42 22.48 -16.61
CA LEU A 298 10.20 23.08 -16.09
C LEU A 298 10.20 23.10 -14.54
N PHE A 299 10.86 22.12 -13.92
CA PHE A 299 10.79 21.88 -12.49
C PHE A 299 11.92 22.57 -11.72
N ALA A 300 11.61 22.94 -10.47
CA ALA A 300 12.58 23.56 -9.58
C ALA A 300 13.73 22.59 -9.21
N LYS A 301 14.96 23.12 -9.09
CA LYS A 301 16.18 22.36 -8.79
C LYS A 301 16.06 21.37 -7.61
N PRO A 302 15.39 21.71 -6.48
CA PRO A 302 15.24 20.75 -5.39
C PRO A 302 14.52 19.47 -5.81
N PHE A 303 13.43 19.60 -6.57
CA PHE A 303 12.69 18.44 -7.06
C PHE A 303 13.47 17.65 -8.13
N VAL A 304 14.21 18.35 -8.99
CA VAL A 304 15.10 17.69 -9.97
C VAL A 304 16.17 16.85 -9.26
N GLU A 305 16.76 17.36 -8.17
CA GLU A 305 17.71 16.57 -7.37
C GLU A 305 17.03 15.40 -6.66
N THR A 306 15.81 15.57 -6.13
CA THR A 306 15.01 14.47 -5.56
C THR A 306 14.77 13.36 -6.57
N ALA A 307 14.42 13.70 -7.81
CA ALA A 307 14.26 12.74 -8.89
C ALA A 307 15.56 11.97 -9.19
N ILE A 308 16.69 12.67 -9.24
CA ILE A 308 18.00 12.03 -9.41
C ILE A 308 18.35 11.13 -8.22
N ASN A 309 17.99 11.53 -7.00
CA ASN A 309 18.24 10.73 -5.80
C ASN A 309 17.47 9.41 -5.79
N LEU A 310 16.28 9.33 -6.43
CA LEU A 310 15.63 8.03 -6.64
C LEU A 310 16.55 7.09 -7.42
N ALA A 311 17.11 7.54 -8.56
CA ALA A 311 18.03 6.73 -9.36
C ALA A 311 19.32 6.34 -8.59
N ARG A 312 19.87 7.26 -7.80
CA ARG A 312 21.03 6.97 -6.93
C ARG A 312 20.67 5.93 -5.87
N GLN A 313 19.51 6.08 -5.24
CA GLN A 313 19.04 5.15 -4.22
C GLN A 313 18.82 3.77 -4.81
N SER A 314 18.27 3.67 -6.02
CA SER A 314 18.10 2.39 -6.71
C SER A 314 19.42 1.66 -6.91
N HIS A 315 20.48 2.38 -7.31
CA HIS A 315 21.83 1.79 -7.36
C HIS A 315 22.29 1.30 -6.00
N CYS A 316 22.11 2.08 -4.94
CA CYS A 316 22.53 1.69 -3.59
C CYS A 316 21.77 0.46 -3.06
N THR A 317 20.46 0.43 -3.29
CA THR A 317 19.58 -0.65 -2.85
C THR A 317 19.89 -1.93 -3.63
N TYR A 318 20.02 -1.88 -4.95
CA TYR A 318 20.12 -3.09 -5.78
C TYR A 318 21.56 -3.46 -6.19
N HIS A 319 22.58 -2.81 -5.61
CA HIS A 319 23.98 -3.02 -6.00
C HIS A 319 24.44 -4.49 -5.89
N ASN A 320 24.02 -5.20 -4.83
CA ASN A 320 24.50 -6.53 -4.48
C ASN A 320 23.37 -7.56 -4.36
N GLY A 321 22.25 -7.32 -5.04
CA GLY A 321 21.05 -8.15 -4.96
C GLY A 321 19.85 -7.40 -4.39
N ASP A 322 18.78 -8.14 -4.12
CA ASP A 322 17.51 -7.55 -3.66
C ASP A 322 17.55 -7.18 -2.17
N ALA A 323 18.03 -5.96 -1.89
CA ALA A 323 18.02 -5.36 -0.57
C ALA A 323 16.62 -5.13 0.04
N HIS A 324 15.54 -5.23 -0.75
CA HIS A 324 14.20 -4.97 -0.27
C HIS A 324 13.55 -6.25 0.26
N THR A 325 13.53 -7.31 -0.53
CA THR A 325 12.83 -8.56 -0.14
C THR A 325 13.74 -9.59 0.50
N SER A 326 15.05 -9.54 0.23
CA SER A 326 16.03 -10.50 0.73
C SER A 326 17.37 -9.82 1.06
N PRO A 327 17.40 -8.88 2.02
CA PRO A 327 18.60 -8.10 2.31
C PRO A 327 19.78 -8.96 2.77
N ASP A 328 20.92 -8.73 2.13
CA ASP A 328 22.21 -9.31 2.52
C ASP A 328 22.81 -8.59 3.75
N GLU A 329 23.94 -9.08 4.24
CA GLU A 329 24.62 -8.50 5.40
C GLU A 329 25.05 -7.05 5.15
N LEU A 330 25.51 -6.73 3.94
CA LEU A 330 25.97 -5.39 3.59
C LEU A 330 24.81 -4.38 3.57
N THR A 331 23.65 -4.76 3.06
CA THR A 331 22.43 -3.96 3.11
C THR A 331 22.03 -3.66 4.54
N ARG A 332 22.04 -4.68 5.42
CA ARG A 332 21.74 -4.48 6.85
C ARG A 332 22.72 -3.50 7.49
N LYS A 333 24.02 -3.63 7.24
CA LYS A 333 25.05 -2.68 7.73
C LYS A 333 24.86 -1.25 7.22
N ARG A 334 24.49 -1.08 5.94
CA ARG A 334 24.17 0.24 5.37
C ARG A 334 22.99 0.88 6.08
N VAL A 335 21.91 0.13 6.32
CA VAL A 335 20.75 0.64 7.06
C VAL A 335 21.13 1.03 8.48
N LEU A 336 21.85 0.16 9.19
CA LEU A 336 22.29 0.41 10.57
C LEU A 336 23.16 1.67 10.66
N SER A 337 24.18 1.79 9.82
CA SER A 337 25.12 2.93 9.84
C SER A 337 24.50 4.28 9.44
N VAL A 338 23.37 4.29 8.72
CA VAL A 338 22.71 5.53 8.28
C VAL A 338 21.55 5.94 9.21
N ILE A 339 20.84 4.97 9.79
CA ILE A 339 19.60 5.22 10.53
C ILE A 339 19.77 5.03 12.04
N THR A 340 20.55 4.02 12.45
CA THR A 340 20.53 3.53 13.84
C THR A 340 21.80 3.88 14.60
N GLU A 341 22.96 3.70 13.99
CA GLU A 341 24.27 3.79 14.63
C GLU A 341 24.87 5.19 14.40
N PRO A 342 25.00 6.01 15.44
CA PRO A 342 25.67 7.30 15.32
C PRO A 342 27.16 7.10 15.00
N ILE A 343 27.74 8.04 14.26
CA ILE A 343 29.19 8.08 14.06
C ILE A 343 29.87 8.24 15.42
N LEU A 344 30.89 7.42 15.68
CA LEU A 344 31.65 7.49 16.93
C LEU A 344 32.26 8.89 17.12
N PRO A 345 32.27 9.41 18.36
CA PRO A 345 32.92 10.68 18.66
C PRO A 345 34.39 10.67 18.26
N PHE A 346 34.89 11.83 17.82
CA PHE A 346 36.31 11.99 17.50
C PHE A 346 37.17 11.77 18.76
N GLU A 347 38.07 10.80 18.71
CA GLU A 347 39.08 10.54 19.75
C GLU A 347 40.33 11.40 19.50
N ARG A 348 40.79 12.13 20.53
CA ARG A 348 41.93 13.06 20.46
C ARG A 348 43.26 12.40 20.79
#